data_AF-K9WM97-F1
#
_entry.id   AF-K9WM97-F1
#
_cell.length_a   1.000
_cell.length_b   1.000
_cell.length_c   1.000
_cell.angle_alpha   90.00
_cell.angle_beta   90.00
_cell.angle_gamma   90.00
#
_symmetry.space_group_name_H-M   'P 1'
#
loop_
_entity.id
_entity.type
_entity.pdbx_description
1 polymer ?
#
loop_
_entity_poly.entity_id
_entity_poly.type
_entity_poly.pdbx_seq_one_letter_code
_entity_poly.pdbx_strand_id
1 'polypeptide(L)'
;MKKHLSCIALAIAFGISPHFAYAQTHSHLTDEELQKLMPDFQRQVDYWNQYEEPQRQSEAKAFAENWSRRDPTVAPFLGTWAGWEQTMDIYPSTTEGQVCIIYTDDTAQVVSFALGNVLNQRIYDGSGVTFRQGNYLASAWNNNNPTNEAGVEAYRLIAPAKVPTRAYWRDWDESDRVIEQFNAASCIAEASNEALEQRNSTATQSPTAQADNLSISTTDLLQKSMDAYRLKSEAIQTSPACAGFRTVRVGRLRFWTRDYQSPGIFARGLTSLPPSITREADSKTSIVQITEIADSTSEAANPFELMQSEGFGELKLDLTASQVLEILGIPETKGEIVRWGADGLYHQDWYYPQQGITLNMASETPGERQTVFNITLTSPSTLKTQRGIRIGDSYTEVMQAYKDEEDREMSIPYESFIAGSIYGGLIFSFQDSIVNQIFLGAAAE
;
A
#
# COMPACT_ATOMS: atom_id res chain seq x y z
N MET A 1 52.77 46.24 44.32
CA MET A 1 52.02 46.35 43.05
C MET A 1 51.35 45.02 42.75
N LYS A 2 50.08 44.89 43.14
CA LYS A 2 49.22 43.72 42.90
C LYS A 2 48.59 43.84 41.51
N LYS A 3 48.73 42.83 40.65
CA LYS A 3 47.93 42.71 39.42
C LYS A 3 46.91 41.59 39.63
N HIS A 4 45.64 41.99 39.75
CA HIS A 4 44.50 41.08 39.73
C HIS A 4 44.19 40.71 38.28
N LEU A 5 44.32 39.42 37.93
CA LEU A 5 43.61 38.83 36.80
C LEU A 5 42.17 38.57 37.25
N SER A 6 41.20 39.24 36.64
CA SER A 6 39.79 38.85 36.71
C SER A 6 39.52 37.85 35.57
N CYS A 7 39.28 36.59 35.93
CA CYS A 7 38.64 35.63 35.05
C CYS A 7 37.14 35.91 35.04
N ILE A 8 36.63 36.43 33.92
CA ILE A 8 35.20 36.51 33.64
C ILE A 8 34.74 35.10 33.25
N ALA A 9 34.07 34.41 34.17
CA ALA A 9 33.33 33.19 33.88
C ALA A 9 32.00 33.59 33.22
N LEU A 10 31.92 33.44 31.90
CA LEU A 10 30.68 33.61 31.14
C LEU A 10 29.86 32.32 31.27
N ALA A 11 28.91 32.30 32.20
CA ALA A 11 27.92 31.23 32.31
C ALA A 11 26.88 31.40 31.19
N ILE A 12 26.99 30.59 30.13
CA ILE A 12 25.95 30.46 29.11
C ILE A 12 24.88 29.54 29.69
N ALA A 13 23.82 30.15 30.23
CA ALA A 13 22.60 29.45 30.59
C ALA A 13 21.84 29.11 29.30
N PHE A 14 22.08 27.92 28.75
CA PHE A 14 21.16 27.32 27.77
C PHE A 14 19.88 26.94 28.53
N GLY A 15 18.86 27.80 28.44
CA GLY A 15 17.50 27.45 28.80
C GLY A 15 16.99 26.41 27.82
N ILE A 16 17.19 25.14 28.14
CA ILE A 16 16.47 24.03 27.50
C ILE A 16 15.04 24.14 28.04
N SER A 17 14.14 24.72 27.24
CA SER A 17 12.71 24.73 27.53
C SER A 17 12.22 23.27 27.58
N PRO A 18 11.65 22.80 28.71
CA PRO A 18 11.08 21.46 28.82
C PRO A 18 9.65 21.49 28.25
N HIS A 19 9.56 21.66 26.93
CA HIS A 19 8.32 21.44 26.19
C HIS A 19 8.65 20.39 25.12
N PHE A 20 7.81 19.37 24.98
CA PHE A 20 8.03 18.14 24.19
C PHE A 20 8.77 16.99 24.90
N ALA A 21 8.22 16.55 26.03
CA ALA A 21 8.39 15.17 26.49
C ALA A 21 7.08 14.65 27.08
N TYR A 22 5.99 14.79 26.32
CA TYR A 22 4.82 13.94 26.52
C TYR A 22 4.94 12.80 25.50
N ALA A 23 5.89 11.90 25.74
CA ALA A 23 5.83 10.58 25.12
C ALA A 23 4.71 9.84 25.85
N GLN A 24 3.48 9.97 25.35
CA GLN A 24 2.43 9.05 25.74
C GLN A 24 2.89 7.67 25.26
N THR A 25 3.38 6.86 26.20
CA THR A 25 3.65 5.44 25.97
C THR A 25 2.31 4.72 25.92
N HIS A 26 1.48 5.02 24.92
CA HIS A 26 0.50 4.03 24.50
C HIS A 26 1.32 2.89 23.93
N SER A 27 1.24 1.72 24.57
CA SER A 27 1.85 0.53 24.01
C SER A 27 1.11 0.23 22.71
N HIS A 28 1.75 0.51 21.58
CA HIS A 28 1.29 0.01 20.28
C HIS A 28 1.18 -1.52 20.35
N LEU A 29 0.29 -2.08 19.54
CA LEU A 29 0.10 -3.53 19.45
C LEU A 29 1.43 -4.21 19.09
N THR A 30 1.73 -5.33 19.74
CA THR A 30 2.87 -6.17 19.36
C THR A 30 2.58 -6.93 18.06
N ASP A 31 3.61 -7.46 17.41
CA ASP A 31 3.42 -8.31 16.22
C ASP A 31 2.56 -9.54 16.51
N GLU A 32 2.70 -10.14 17.70
CA GLU A 32 1.85 -11.24 18.13
C GLU A 32 0.38 -10.83 18.29
N GLU A 33 0.12 -9.62 18.77
CA GLU A 33 -1.23 -9.08 18.90
C GLU A 33 -1.83 -8.75 17.53
N LEU A 34 -1.04 -8.13 16.64
CA LEU A 34 -1.44 -7.91 15.24
C LEU A 34 -1.74 -9.25 14.56
N GLN A 35 -0.90 -10.26 14.74
CA GLN A 35 -1.11 -11.58 14.13
C GLN A 35 -2.44 -12.21 14.54
N LYS A 36 -2.89 -12.00 15.78
CA LYS A 36 -4.20 -12.49 16.26
C LYS A 36 -5.38 -11.79 15.58
N LEU A 37 -5.18 -10.57 15.05
CA LEU A 37 -6.20 -9.79 14.35
C LEU A 37 -6.27 -10.13 12.85
N MET A 38 -5.28 -10.82 12.28
CA MET A 38 -5.22 -11.10 10.84
C MET A 38 -6.42 -11.89 10.31
N PRO A 39 -6.96 -12.91 11.01
CA PRO A 39 -8.17 -13.60 10.55
C PRO A 39 -9.38 -12.67 10.41
N ASP A 40 -9.53 -11.70 11.31
CA ASP A 40 -10.65 -10.75 11.26
C ASP A 40 -10.45 -9.68 10.19
N PHE A 41 -9.21 -9.23 9.99
CA PHE A 41 -8.86 -8.36 8.87
C PHE A 41 -9.16 -9.05 7.52
N GLN A 42 -8.71 -10.30 7.34
CA GLN A 42 -8.93 -11.05 6.09
C GLN A 42 -10.42 -11.24 5.80
N ARG A 43 -11.23 -11.54 6.82
CA ARG A 43 -12.69 -11.65 6.69
C ARG A 43 -13.34 -10.37 6.15
N GLN A 44 -12.86 -9.20 6.58
CA GLN A 44 -13.34 -7.91 6.09
C GLN A 44 -12.86 -7.62 4.66
N VAL A 45 -11.62 -8.00 4.33
CA VAL A 45 -11.09 -7.93 2.95
C VAL A 45 -11.93 -8.79 2.00
N ASP A 46 -12.25 -10.02 2.39
CA ASP A 46 -13.09 -10.93 1.59
C ASP A 46 -14.48 -10.34 1.36
N TYR A 47 -15.06 -9.71 2.39
CA TYR A 47 -16.31 -8.96 2.25
C TYR A 47 -16.18 -7.82 1.24
N TRP A 48 -15.09 -7.06 1.25
CA TRP A 48 -14.88 -5.98 0.28
C TRP A 48 -14.65 -6.47 -1.16
N ASN A 49 -14.01 -7.63 -1.31
CA ASN A 49 -13.72 -8.24 -2.62
C ASN A 49 -15.00 -8.63 -3.38
N GLN A 50 -16.14 -8.75 -2.72
CA GLN A 50 -17.42 -8.99 -3.39
C GLN A 50 -17.96 -7.75 -4.16
N TYR A 51 -17.37 -6.57 -3.93
CA TYR A 51 -17.75 -5.32 -4.60
C TYR A 51 -16.83 -5.00 -5.78
N GLU A 52 -17.41 -4.43 -6.83
CA GLU A 52 -16.68 -3.98 -8.02
C GLU A 52 -15.53 -3.03 -7.65
N GLU A 53 -14.42 -3.10 -8.41
CA GLU A 53 -13.26 -2.24 -8.20
C GLU A 53 -13.65 -0.76 -8.36
N PRO A 54 -13.25 0.13 -7.44
CA PRO A 54 -13.55 1.53 -7.54
C PRO A 54 -12.94 2.12 -8.82
N GLN A 55 -13.76 2.80 -9.62
CA GLN A 55 -13.36 3.38 -10.91
C GLN A 55 -12.13 4.31 -10.81
N ARG A 56 -11.86 4.89 -9.63
CA ARG A 56 -10.78 5.85 -9.39
C ARG A 56 -9.59 5.26 -8.63
N GLN A 57 -9.54 3.95 -8.42
CA GLN A 57 -8.41 3.32 -7.75
C GLN A 57 -7.09 3.49 -8.55
N SER A 58 -7.15 3.43 -9.88
CA SER A 58 -5.98 3.68 -10.74
C SER A 58 -5.45 5.11 -10.62
N GLU A 59 -6.33 6.09 -10.41
CA GLU A 59 -5.90 7.48 -10.16
C GLU A 59 -5.17 7.60 -8.82
N ALA A 60 -5.64 6.88 -7.79
CA ALA A 60 -5.01 6.86 -6.48
C ALA A 60 -3.60 6.23 -6.54
N LYS A 61 -3.45 5.13 -7.29
CA LYS A 61 -2.14 4.50 -7.54
C LYS A 61 -1.19 5.46 -8.26
N ALA A 62 -1.66 6.13 -9.31
CA ALA A 62 -0.85 7.13 -10.01
C ALA A 62 -0.46 8.33 -9.11
N PHE A 63 -1.35 8.73 -8.19
CA PHE A 63 -1.04 9.75 -7.19
C PHE A 63 0.09 9.30 -6.25
N ALA A 64 -0.01 8.10 -5.69
CA ALA A 64 1.03 7.50 -4.85
C ALA A 64 2.38 7.32 -5.58
N GLU A 65 2.35 6.83 -6.83
CA GLU A 65 3.53 6.65 -7.67
C GLU A 65 4.29 7.96 -7.94
N ASN A 66 3.58 9.07 -8.11
CA ASN A 66 4.23 10.38 -8.27
C ASN A 66 4.95 10.82 -7.00
N TRP A 67 4.44 10.42 -5.83
CA TRP A 67 5.03 10.73 -4.53
C TRP A 67 6.19 9.82 -4.13
N SER A 68 6.26 8.59 -4.66
CA SER A 68 7.31 7.63 -4.33
C SER A 68 8.73 8.15 -4.65
N ARG A 69 8.85 9.08 -5.60
CA ARG A 69 10.12 9.73 -5.92
C ARG A 69 10.65 10.64 -4.81
N ARG A 70 9.75 11.18 -3.98
CA ARG A 70 10.09 12.10 -2.90
C ARG A 70 10.19 11.38 -1.57
N ASP A 71 9.22 10.54 -1.28
CA ASP A 71 9.18 9.75 -0.06
C ASP A 71 8.55 8.38 -0.37
N PRO A 72 9.39 7.39 -0.74
CA PRO A 72 8.91 6.05 -1.08
C PRO A 72 8.30 5.34 0.12
N THR A 73 8.62 5.75 1.34
CA THR A 73 8.16 5.11 2.59
C THR A 73 6.68 5.41 2.83
N VAL A 74 6.23 6.64 2.58
CA VAL A 74 4.81 7.03 2.80
C VAL A 74 3.92 6.75 1.59
N ALA A 75 4.48 6.74 0.38
CA ALA A 75 3.73 6.62 -0.87
C ALA A 75 2.69 5.49 -0.90
N PRO A 76 2.97 4.27 -0.39
CA PRO A 76 2.00 3.16 -0.37
C PRO A 76 0.68 3.48 0.35
N PHE A 77 0.68 4.42 1.29
CA PHE A 77 -0.47 4.74 2.13
C PHE A 77 -1.32 5.88 1.58
N LEU A 78 -0.86 6.61 0.58
CA LEU A 78 -1.50 7.85 0.15
C LEU A 78 -2.81 7.57 -0.61
N GLY A 79 -3.89 8.25 -0.23
CA GLY A 79 -5.20 8.09 -0.87
C GLY A 79 -6.38 8.29 0.07
N THR A 80 -7.57 8.14 -0.49
CA THR A 80 -8.84 7.99 0.24
C THR A 80 -9.14 6.51 0.38
N TRP A 81 -9.29 6.06 1.62
CA TRP A 81 -9.57 4.69 1.98
C TRP A 81 -10.96 4.61 2.64
N ALA A 82 -11.80 3.70 2.18
CA ALA A 82 -13.18 3.54 2.65
C ALA A 82 -13.33 2.31 3.56
N GLY A 83 -13.80 2.53 4.78
CA GLY A 83 -14.30 1.51 5.70
C GLY A 83 -15.82 1.40 5.62
N TRP A 84 -16.44 0.74 6.61
CA TRP A 84 -17.88 0.45 6.56
C TRP A 84 -18.74 1.72 6.70
N GLU A 85 -18.41 2.56 7.68
CA GLU A 85 -19.10 3.82 8.00
C GLU A 85 -18.13 5.00 8.11
N GLN A 86 -16.88 4.77 7.70
CA GLN A 86 -15.80 5.72 7.88
C GLN A 86 -14.97 5.86 6.61
N THR A 87 -14.34 7.03 6.45
CA THR A 87 -13.27 7.20 5.47
C THR A 87 -12.01 7.69 6.16
N MET A 88 -10.87 7.26 5.64
CA MET A 88 -9.55 7.64 6.07
C MET A 88 -8.82 8.24 4.88
N ASP A 89 -8.58 9.55 4.91
CA ASP A 89 -7.77 10.24 3.91
C ASP A 89 -6.34 10.40 4.43
N ILE A 90 -5.37 9.85 3.70
CA ILE A 90 -3.94 9.91 4.06
C ILE A 90 -3.19 10.81 3.07
N TYR A 91 -2.52 11.82 3.63
CA TYR A 91 -1.77 12.83 2.89
C TYR A 91 -0.29 12.79 3.29
N PRO A 92 0.61 13.13 2.35
CA PRO A 92 2.02 13.31 2.68
C PRO A 92 2.25 14.59 3.49
N SER A 93 3.24 14.55 4.39
CA SER A 93 3.78 15.73 5.08
C SER A 93 5.00 16.27 4.34
N THR A 94 5.42 17.52 4.65
CA THR A 94 6.77 17.97 4.28
C THR A 94 7.88 17.28 5.05
N THR A 95 7.54 16.66 6.19
CA THR A 95 8.46 15.90 7.03
C THR A 95 8.57 14.46 6.50
N GLU A 96 9.78 14.00 6.21
CA GLU A 96 10.05 12.65 5.70
C GLU A 96 9.54 11.58 6.68
N GLY A 97 8.90 10.54 6.14
CA GLY A 97 8.31 9.45 6.91
C GLY A 97 7.05 9.84 7.69
N GLN A 98 6.56 11.07 7.60
CA GLN A 98 5.34 11.51 8.30
C GLN A 98 4.16 11.64 7.34
N VAL A 99 2.99 11.24 7.83
CA VAL A 99 1.71 11.40 7.14
C VAL A 99 0.72 12.18 7.98
N CYS A 100 -0.22 12.80 7.30
CA CYS A 100 -1.38 13.42 7.91
C CYS A 100 -2.60 12.57 7.59
N ILE A 101 -3.38 12.25 8.62
CA ILE A 101 -4.53 11.36 8.50
C ILE A 101 -5.77 12.13 8.91
N ILE A 102 -6.80 12.04 8.09
CA ILE A 102 -8.10 12.65 8.37
C ILE A 102 -9.13 11.53 8.37
N TYR A 103 -9.76 11.34 9.52
CA TYR A 103 -10.82 10.37 9.69
C TYR A 103 -12.17 11.09 9.60
N THR A 104 -13.09 10.54 8.82
CA THR A 104 -14.48 10.98 8.79
C THR A 104 -15.39 9.82 9.15
N ASP A 105 -16.30 10.02 10.11
CA ASP A 105 -17.32 9.04 10.49
C ASP A 105 -18.69 9.55 10.08
N ASP A 106 -19.29 8.94 9.06
CA ASP A 106 -20.55 9.39 8.48
C ASP A 106 -21.73 9.24 9.46
N THR A 107 -21.65 8.26 10.35
CA THR A 107 -22.70 7.98 11.36
C THR A 107 -22.66 9.02 12.47
N ALA A 108 -21.47 9.36 12.95
CA ALA A 108 -21.27 10.33 14.02
C ALA A 108 -21.21 11.79 13.52
N GLN A 109 -21.04 12.01 12.20
CA GLN A 109 -20.74 13.31 11.59
C GLN A 109 -19.51 14.00 12.20
N VAL A 110 -18.51 13.20 12.59
CA VAL A 110 -17.27 13.68 13.20
C VAL A 110 -16.13 13.59 12.20
N VAL A 111 -15.38 14.69 12.07
CA VAL A 111 -14.09 14.70 11.39
C VAL A 111 -12.98 14.89 12.42
N SER A 112 -11.90 14.13 12.30
CA SER A 112 -10.74 14.24 13.18
C SER A 112 -9.42 14.20 12.41
N PHE A 113 -8.38 14.75 13.03
CA PHE A 113 -7.05 14.85 12.46
C PHE A 113 -6.04 14.10 13.33
N ALA A 114 -5.16 13.33 12.70
CA ALA A 114 -4.02 12.70 13.34
C ALA A 114 -2.73 12.89 12.54
N LEU A 115 -1.61 12.80 13.25
CA LEU A 115 -0.28 12.67 12.66
C LEU A 115 0.21 11.24 12.86
N GLY A 116 0.66 10.63 11.76
CA GLY A 116 1.24 9.31 11.76
C GLY A 116 2.71 9.35 11.34
N ASN A 117 3.53 8.47 11.92
CA ASN A 117 4.90 8.24 11.45
C ASN A 117 4.97 6.85 10.83
N VAL A 118 5.58 6.76 9.65
CA VAL A 118 5.77 5.51 8.93
C VAL A 118 7.11 4.90 9.33
N LEU A 119 7.05 3.74 9.94
CA LEU A 119 8.20 2.93 10.34
C LEU A 119 7.92 1.48 9.94
N ASN A 120 8.88 0.82 9.30
CA ASN A 120 8.75 -0.58 8.88
C ASN A 120 7.47 -0.87 8.09
N GLN A 121 7.11 0.01 7.15
CA GLN A 121 5.88 -0.12 6.34
C GLN A 121 4.59 -0.14 7.18
N ARG A 122 4.58 0.55 8.32
CA ARG A 122 3.41 0.72 9.18
C ARG A 122 3.32 2.16 9.63
N ILE A 123 2.11 2.69 9.71
CA ILE A 123 1.83 4.01 10.26
C ILE A 123 1.51 3.86 11.73
N TYR A 124 2.28 4.52 12.57
CA TYR A 124 2.03 4.64 14.00
C TYR A 124 1.46 6.02 14.29
N ASP A 125 0.24 6.05 14.81
CA ASP A 125 -0.42 7.28 15.27
C ASP A 125 -0.89 7.14 16.72
N GLY A 126 -1.56 8.17 17.25
CA GLY A 126 -2.05 8.15 18.64
C GLY A 126 -3.20 7.17 18.90
N SER A 127 -3.78 6.58 17.85
CA SER A 127 -4.94 5.68 17.91
C SER A 127 -4.57 4.20 17.71
N GLY A 128 -3.48 3.92 17.00
CA GLY A 128 -3.09 2.54 16.73
C GLY A 128 -1.95 2.38 15.73
N VAL A 129 -2.01 1.27 15.00
CA VAL A 129 -1.08 0.90 13.94
C VAL A 129 -1.89 0.66 12.67
N THR A 130 -1.53 1.35 11.59
CA THR A 130 -2.08 1.11 10.26
C THR A 130 -1.05 0.41 9.38
N PHE A 131 -1.42 -0.67 8.70
CA PHE A 131 -0.55 -1.37 7.76
C PHE A 131 -1.30 -1.71 6.48
N ARG A 132 -0.56 -1.99 5.40
CA ARG A 132 -1.13 -2.20 4.07
C ARG A 132 -0.95 -3.65 3.62
N GLN A 133 -2.01 -4.21 3.02
CA GLN A 133 -1.97 -5.46 2.26
C GLN A 133 -2.68 -5.22 0.92
N GLY A 134 -1.93 -5.19 -0.18
CA GLY A 134 -2.49 -4.94 -1.51
C GLY A 134 -3.22 -3.61 -1.65
N ASN A 135 -4.52 -3.65 -1.99
CA ASN A 135 -5.37 -2.46 -2.09
C ASN A 135 -6.17 -2.16 -0.81
N TYR A 136 -5.75 -2.74 0.31
CA TYR A 136 -6.39 -2.60 1.61
C TYR A 136 -5.43 -2.04 2.65
N LEU A 137 -5.97 -1.22 3.55
CA LEU A 137 -5.35 -0.89 4.82
C LEU A 137 -6.07 -1.61 5.94
N ALA A 138 -5.32 -2.04 6.93
CA ALA A 138 -5.82 -2.42 8.23
C ALA A 138 -5.48 -1.30 9.21
N SER A 139 -6.46 -0.78 9.94
CA SER A 139 -6.21 0.04 11.13
C SER A 139 -6.48 -0.81 12.36
N ALA A 140 -5.44 -1.10 13.14
CA ALA A 140 -5.53 -1.92 14.34
C ALA A 140 -5.29 -1.07 15.59
N TRP A 141 -6.12 -1.27 16.61
CA TRP A 141 -6.06 -0.52 17.86
C TRP A 141 -6.14 -1.44 19.08
N ASN A 142 -5.47 -1.00 20.15
CA ASN A 142 -5.66 -1.60 21.46
C ASN A 142 -6.71 -0.79 22.23
N ASN A 143 -7.69 -1.47 22.78
CA ASN A 143 -8.64 -0.82 23.66
C ASN A 143 -8.04 -0.74 25.07
N ASN A 144 -7.80 0.48 25.56
CA ASN A 144 -7.35 0.72 26.93
C ASN A 144 -8.36 0.24 28.01
N ASN A 145 -9.58 -0.10 27.60
CA ASN A 145 -10.57 -0.70 28.47
C ASN A 145 -10.39 -2.22 28.47
N PRO A 146 -10.05 -2.87 29.60
CA PRO A 146 -9.84 -4.32 29.67
C PRO A 146 -11.08 -5.16 29.31
N THR A 147 -12.25 -4.55 29.17
CA THR A 147 -13.46 -5.24 28.71
C THR A 147 -13.65 -5.20 27.19
N ASN A 148 -12.85 -4.40 26.47
CA ASN A 148 -12.95 -4.26 25.03
C ASN A 148 -11.73 -4.95 24.41
N GLU A 149 -11.97 -5.89 23.51
CA GLU A 149 -10.92 -6.63 22.82
C GLU A 149 -10.20 -5.70 21.83
N ALA A 150 -8.91 -5.95 21.56
CA ALA A 150 -8.21 -5.28 20.47
C ALA A 150 -8.99 -5.48 19.16
N GLY A 151 -8.98 -4.48 18.29
CA GLY A 151 -9.78 -4.47 17.06
C GLY A 151 -8.93 -4.17 15.84
N VAL A 152 -9.46 -4.56 14.68
CA VAL A 152 -8.95 -4.18 13.37
C VAL A 152 -10.10 -3.82 12.44
N GLU A 153 -9.93 -2.78 11.64
CA GLU A 153 -10.85 -2.39 10.58
C GLU A 153 -10.13 -2.36 9.23
N ALA A 154 -10.75 -2.93 8.21
CA ALA A 154 -10.26 -2.93 6.84
C ALA A 154 -10.82 -1.75 6.06
N TYR A 155 -9.92 -0.98 5.45
CA TYR A 155 -10.25 0.10 4.52
C TYR A 155 -9.80 -0.26 3.11
N ARG A 156 -10.66 -0.01 2.11
CA ARG A 156 -10.36 -0.23 0.69
C ARG A 156 -9.92 1.05 0.01
N LEU A 157 -8.88 1.01 -0.81
CA LEU A 157 -8.46 2.18 -1.61
C LEU A 157 -9.53 2.51 -2.67
N ILE A 158 -10.12 3.71 -2.59
CA ILE A 158 -11.21 4.12 -3.50
C ILE A 158 -10.88 5.27 -4.44
N ALA A 159 -9.99 6.20 -4.05
CA ALA A 159 -9.69 7.40 -4.82
C ALA A 159 -8.40 8.08 -4.32
N PRO A 160 -7.83 9.04 -5.07
CA PRO A 160 -6.85 9.97 -4.53
C PRO A 160 -7.45 10.81 -3.39
N ALA A 161 -6.62 11.11 -2.39
CA ALA A 161 -6.99 12.00 -1.29
C ALA A 161 -7.40 13.39 -1.83
N LYS A 162 -8.51 13.94 -1.33
CA LYS A 162 -9.06 15.22 -1.82
C LYS A 162 -8.49 16.40 -1.05
N VAL A 163 -8.39 17.56 -1.67
CA VAL A 163 -7.97 18.76 -0.93
C VAL A 163 -8.97 19.06 0.20
N PRO A 164 -8.53 19.11 1.48
CA PRO A 164 -9.40 19.43 2.59
C PRO A 164 -9.81 20.90 2.49
N THR A 165 -11.10 21.15 2.25
CA THR A 165 -11.65 22.50 2.13
C THR A 165 -12.88 22.66 3.00
N ARG A 166 -13.09 23.88 3.50
CA ARG A 166 -14.30 24.22 4.27
C ARG A 166 -15.59 23.95 3.48
N ALA A 167 -15.54 24.07 2.16
CA ALA A 167 -16.69 23.76 1.30
C ALA A 167 -17.00 22.26 1.26
N TYR A 168 -15.98 21.40 1.28
CA TYR A 168 -16.13 19.96 1.28
C TYR A 168 -16.69 19.44 2.62
N TRP A 169 -16.29 20.06 3.73
CA TRP A 169 -16.70 19.65 5.08
C TRP A 169 -17.68 20.61 5.76
N ARG A 170 -18.49 21.31 4.97
CA ARG A 170 -19.39 22.34 5.49
C ARG A 170 -20.35 21.80 6.58
N ASP A 171 -20.73 20.54 6.46
CA ASP A 171 -21.71 19.89 7.33
C ASP A 171 -21.06 19.12 8.49
N TRP A 172 -19.73 19.16 8.61
CA TRP A 172 -18.98 18.44 9.64
C TRP A 172 -18.56 19.38 10.76
N ASP A 173 -18.88 18.99 11.99
CA ASP A 173 -18.42 19.67 13.19
C ASP A 173 -16.88 19.60 13.26
N GLU A 174 -16.24 20.64 13.77
CA GLU A 174 -14.78 20.77 13.87
C GLU A 174 -13.98 20.85 12.55
N SER A 175 -14.63 20.94 11.39
CA SER A 175 -13.95 21.05 10.08
C SER A 175 -12.91 22.17 10.02
N ASP A 176 -13.19 23.33 10.59
CA ASP A 176 -12.24 24.46 10.66
C ASP A 176 -10.99 24.11 11.45
N ARG A 177 -11.16 23.44 12.59
CA ARG A 177 -10.05 23.01 13.47
C ARG A 177 -9.18 21.98 12.75
N VAL A 178 -9.79 21.01 12.06
CA VAL A 178 -9.06 20.00 11.28
C VAL A 178 -8.25 20.64 10.16
N ILE A 179 -8.82 21.62 9.44
CA ILE A 179 -8.10 22.37 8.40
C ILE A 179 -6.92 23.15 8.99
N GLU A 180 -7.11 23.80 10.14
CA GLU A 180 -6.02 24.51 10.84
C GLU A 180 -4.90 23.55 11.25
N GLN A 181 -5.24 22.38 11.81
CA GLN A 181 -4.26 21.35 12.20
C GLN A 181 -3.51 20.78 10.99
N PHE A 182 -4.24 20.50 9.90
CA PHE A 182 -3.66 20.04 8.63
C PHE A 182 -2.63 21.03 8.08
N ASN A 183 -2.97 22.32 8.06
CA ASN A 183 -2.07 23.36 7.60
C ASN A 183 -0.87 23.53 8.55
N ALA A 184 -1.11 23.50 9.87
CA ALA A 184 -0.06 23.64 10.87
C ALA A 184 0.97 22.50 10.82
N ALA A 185 0.54 21.30 10.46
CA ALA A 185 1.41 20.16 10.28
C ALA A 185 2.11 20.08 8.91
N SER A 186 1.96 21.10 8.06
CA SER A 186 2.59 21.17 6.74
C SER A 186 2.23 20.01 5.82
N CYS A 187 0.99 19.52 5.91
CA CYS A 187 0.45 18.49 5.05
C CYS A 187 0.22 19.00 3.62
N ILE A 188 0.38 18.14 2.62
CA ILE A 188 0.29 18.50 1.21
C ILE A 188 -0.86 17.74 0.56
N ALA A 189 -1.88 18.48 0.11
CA ALA A 189 -3.08 17.87 -0.47
C ALA A 189 -3.12 17.89 -2.01
N GLU A 190 -2.25 18.65 -2.66
CA GLU A 190 -2.17 18.69 -4.11
C GLU A 190 -0.91 17.96 -4.59
N ALA A 191 -1.08 17.08 -5.58
CA ALA A 191 0.01 16.53 -6.37
C ALA A 191 0.68 17.58 -7.30
N SER A 192 0.33 18.86 -7.16
CA SER A 192 0.64 19.84 -8.17
C SER A 192 2.15 20.07 -8.25
N ASN A 193 2.74 19.55 -9.33
CA ASN A 193 4.05 19.95 -9.83
C ASN A 193 4.20 21.49 -9.82
N GLU A 194 3.10 22.24 -9.97
CA GLU A 194 3.06 23.71 -9.92
C GLU A 194 3.40 24.33 -8.56
N ALA A 195 2.93 23.76 -7.43
CA ALA A 195 3.28 24.28 -6.11
C ALA A 195 4.77 24.03 -5.77
N LEU A 196 5.35 22.97 -6.34
CA LEU A 196 6.76 22.60 -6.23
C LEU A 196 7.66 23.44 -7.15
N GLU A 197 7.25 23.70 -8.39
CA GLU A 197 7.97 24.60 -9.30
C GLU A 197 7.98 26.04 -8.77
N GLN A 198 6.88 26.50 -8.17
CA GLN A 198 6.86 27.83 -7.55
C GLN A 198 7.82 27.93 -6.38
N ARG A 199 7.86 26.96 -5.45
CA ARG A 199 8.81 27.01 -4.30
C ARG A 199 10.27 26.86 -4.69
N ASN A 200 10.60 26.01 -5.66
CA ASN A 200 11.96 25.89 -6.19
C ASN A 200 12.40 27.14 -6.98
N SER A 201 11.45 27.84 -7.63
CA SER A 201 11.74 29.14 -8.25
C SER A 201 12.00 30.24 -7.21
N THR A 202 11.30 30.24 -6.07
CA THR A 202 11.46 31.25 -5.01
C THR A 202 12.72 31.04 -4.18
N ALA A 203 13.20 29.80 -4.02
CA ALA A 203 14.44 29.49 -3.31
C ALA A 203 15.71 29.96 -4.04
N THR A 204 15.61 30.32 -5.34
CA THR A 204 16.75 30.74 -6.16
C THR A 204 16.83 32.27 -6.35
N GLN A 205 15.89 33.04 -5.80
CA GLN A 205 15.90 34.50 -5.91
C GLN A 205 16.37 35.16 -4.60
N SER A 206 17.67 35.45 -4.55
CA SER A 206 18.23 36.44 -3.61
C SER A 206 17.60 37.82 -3.86
N PRO A 207 17.39 38.64 -2.81
CA PRO A 207 16.75 39.94 -2.96
C PRO A 207 17.76 40.97 -3.48
N THR A 208 17.75 41.20 -4.78
CA THR A 208 18.22 42.46 -5.38
C THR A 208 17.19 42.98 -6.36
N ALA A 209 16.84 44.25 -6.16
CA ALA A 209 15.82 45.05 -6.83
C ALA A 209 15.72 44.87 -8.36
N GLN A 210 14.50 44.84 -8.90
CA GLN A 210 13.94 45.98 -9.65
C GLN A 210 12.50 45.67 -10.10
N ALA A 211 11.62 46.64 -9.86
CA ALA A 211 10.29 46.70 -10.43
C ALA A 211 10.37 47.03 -11.92
N ASP A 212 9.64 46.30 -12.76
CA ASP A 212 9.03 46.86 -13.96
C ASP A 212 7.80 46.04 -14.40
N ASN A 213 6.81 46.80 -14.86
CA ASN A 213 5.43 46.42 -15.19
C ASN A 213 5.33 45.39 -16.32
N LEU A 214 4.51 44.35 -16.11
CA LEU A 214 3.83 43.61 -17.17
C LEU A 214 2.42 43.22 -16.68
N SER A 215 1.43 44.07 -16.95
CA SER A 215 0.02 43.74 -16.77
C SER A 215 -0.49 43.00 -18.01
N ILE A 216 -0.57 41.67 -17.92
CA ILE A 216 -1.35 40.88 -18.87
C ILE A 216 -2.81 40.97 -18.41
N SER A 217 -3.65 41.60 -19.22
CA SER A 217 -5.08 41.76 -18.90
C SER A 217 -5.79 40.41 -18.92
N THR A 218 -6.60 40.14 -17.91
CA THR A 218 -7.46 38.93 -17.79
C THR A 218 -8.38 38.73 -19.00
N THR A 219 -8.67 39.79 -19.76
CA THR A 219 -9.42 39.70 -21.03
C THR A 219 -8.68 38.98 -22.15
N ASP A 220 -7.34 39.05 -22.22
CA ASP A 220 -6.56 38.37 -23.27
C ASP A 220 -6.49 36.85 -23.06
N LEU A 221 -6.48 36.41 -21.79
CA LEU A 221 -6.51 34.98 -21.44
C LEU A 221 -7.89 34.37 -21.71
N LEU A 222 -8.96 35.11 -21.43
CA LEU A 222 -10.33 34.68 -21.73
C LEU A 222 -10.58 34.58 -23.25
N GLN A 223 -10.06 35.53 -24.03
CA GLN A 223 -10.21 35.50 -25.49
C GLN A 223 -9.48 34.31 -26.12
N LYS A 224 -8.23 34.04 -25.69
CA LYS A 224 -7.46 32.88 -26.17
C LYS A 224 -8.12 31.54 -25.80
N SER A 225 -8.72 31.44 -24.61
CA SER A 225 -9.47 30.24 -24.19
C SER A 225 -10.73 30.03 -25.03
N MET A 226 -11.47 31.09 -25.33
CA MET A 226 -12.66 31.02 -26.19
C MET A 226 -12.33 30.64 -27.63
N ASP A 227 -11.23 31.14 -28.19
CA ASP A 227 -10.79 30.81 -29.55
C ASP A 227 -10.31 29.35 -29.65
N ALA A 228 -9.66 28.82 -28.60
CA ALA A 228 -9.30 27.40 -28.52
C ALA A 228 -10.53 26.47 -28.43
N TYR A 229 -11.59 26.88 -27.72
CA TYR A 229 -12.86 26.14 -27.67
C TYR A 229 -13.60 26.15 -29.01
N ARG A 230 -13.55 27.26 -29.74
CA ARG A 230 -14.19 27.39 -31.06
C ARG A 230 -13.56 26.44 -32.07
N LEU A 231 -12.23 26.37 -32.13
CA LEU A 231 -11.50 25.47 -33.03
C LEU A 231 -11.78 23.99 -32.75
N LYS A 232 -11.90 23.58 -31.47
CA LYS A 232 -12.29 22.20 -31.12
C LYS A 232 -13.73 21.85 -31.53
N SER A 233 -14.65 22.81 -31.48
CA SER A 233 -16.06 22.57 -31.85
C SER A 233 -16.27 22.38 -33.36
N GLU A 234 -15.42 23.00 -34.19
CA GLU A 234 -15.46 22.87 -35.65
C GLU A 234 -14.80 21.57 -36.12
N ALA A 235 -13.79 21.06 -35.40
CA ALA A 235 -13.17 19.77 -35.68
C ALA A 235 -14.12 18.58 -35.45
N ILE A 236 -15.03 18.66 -34.47
CA ILE A 236 -16.00 17.59 -34.18
C ILE A 236 -17.06 17.47 -35.29
N GLN A 237 -17.37 18.55 -36.02
CA GLN A 237 -18.40 18.53 -37.08
C GLN A 237 -18.00 17.78 -38.35
N THR A 238 -16.72 17.46 -38.53
CA THR A 238 -16.20 16.84 -39.77
C THR A 238 -15.82 15.37 -39.61
N SER A 239 -16.03 14.77 -38.44
CA SER A 239 -15.71 13.36 -38.18
C SER A 239 -16.76 12.40 -38.76
N PRO A 240 -16.37 11.38 -39.56
CA PRO A 240 -17.27 10.33 -40.06
C PRO A 240 -17.95 9.49 -38.96
N ALA A 241 -17.48 9.57 -37.71
CA ALA A 241 -18.00 8.81 -36.57
C ALA A 241 -19.36 9.31 -36.03
N CYS A 242 -19.92 10.40 -36.56
CA CYS A 242 -21.18 10.99 -36.09
C CYS A 242 -22.42 10.67 -36.96
N ALA A 243 -22.33 9.69 -37.87
CA ALA A 243 -23.48 9.25 -38.64
C ALA A 243 -24.51 8.53 -37.73
N GLY A 244 -25.61 9.22 -37.40
CA GLY A 244 -26.73 8.65 -36.62
C GLY A 244 -27.24 9.50 -35.46
N PHE A 245 -26.64 10.66 -35.18
CA PHE A 245 -27.14 11.58 -34.15
C PHE A 245 -27.97 12.70 -34.77
N ARG A 246 -29.13 12.99 -34.17
CA ARG A 246 -29.93 14.19 -34.49
C ARG A 246 -29.65 15.27 -33.46
N THR A 247 -29.64 16.53 -33.90
CA THR A 247 -29.56 17.67 -32.98
C THR A 247 -30.95 18.10 -32.56
N VAL A 248 -31.19 18.15 -31.24
CA VAL A 248 -32.40 18.70 -30.64
C VAL A 248 -32.04 20.04 -30.01
N ARG A 249 -32.81 21.08 -30.29
CA ARG A 249 -32.59 22.42 -29.73
C ARG A 249 -33.58 22.67 -28.61
N VAL A 250 -33.06 23.04 -27.44
CA VAL A 250 -33.87 23.55 -26.32
C VAL A 250 -33.29 24.90 -25.92
N GLY A 251 -34.02 25.98 -26.25
CA GLY A 251 -33.53 27.36 -26.09
C GLY A 251 -32.28 27.64 -26.92
N ARG A 252 -31.23 28.19 -26.28
CA ARG A 252 -29.93 28.44 -26.92
C ARG A 252 -29.01 27.20 -26.95
N LEU A 253 -29.40 26.11 -26.30
CA LEU A 253 -28.61 24.90 -26.18
C LEU A 253 -28.97 23.89 -27.28
N ARG A 254 -27.97 23.19 -27.80
CA ARG A 254 -28.11 22.07 -28.74
C ARG A 254 -27.64 20.79 -28.06
N PHE A 255 -28.49 19.78 -28.09
CA PHE A 255 -28.26 18.44 -27.57
C PHE A 255 -28.19 17.45 -28.73
N TRP A 256 -27.48 16.34 -28.56
CA TRP A 256 -27.41 15.25 -29.53
C TRP A 256 -28.14 14.03 -28.96
N THR A 257 -29.06 13.47 -29.72
CA THR A 257 -29.80 12.26 -29.32
C THR A 257 -29.61 11.16 -30.36
N ARG A 258 -29.53 9.90 -29.91
CA ARG A 258 -29.38 8.71 -30.75
C ARG A 258 -30.72 7.97 -30.78
N ASP A 259 -31.20 7.65 -31.98
CA ASP A 259 -32.47 6.91 -32.16
C ASP A 259 -32.25 5.42 -31.81
N TYR A 260 -32.93 4.91 -30.79
CA TYR A 260 -32.95 3.49 -30.42
C TYR A 260 -34.22 2.85 -31.01
N GLN A 261 -34.07 2.03 -32.06
CA GLN A 261 -35.16 1.17 -32.55
C GLN A 261 -35.04 -0.23 -31.93
N SER A 262 -36.04 -0.64 -31.16
CA SER A 262 -36.18 -2.00 -30.66
C SER A 262 -36.96 -2.87 -31.68
N PRO A 263 -36.52 -4.09 -32.02
CA PRO A 263 -37.25 -4.95 -32.95
C PRO A 263 -38.39 -5.70 -32.24
N GLY A 264 -39.60 -5.56 -32.78
CA GLY A 264 -40.83 -6.21 -32.29
C GLY A 264 -40.94 -7.69 -32.69
N ILE A 265 -41.47 -8.50 -31.76
CA ILE A 265 -41.84 -9.90 -31.97
C ILE A 265 -43.31 -9.99 -32.41
N PHE A 266 -43.52 -10.75 -33.49
CA PHE A 266 -44.79 -10.96 -34.19
C PHE A 266 -45.80 -11.80 -33.38
N ALA A 267 -47.07 -11.39 -33.44
CA ALA A 267 -48.24 -12.18 -33.05
C ALA A 267 -48.97 -12.77 -34.28
N ARG A 268 -49.22 -14.07 -34.25
CA ARG A 268 -50.27 -14.86 -34.97
C ARG A 268 -50.47 -16.12 -34.12
N GLY A 269 -51.63 -16.73 -33.90
CA GLY A 269 -52.98 -16.67 -34.46
C GLY A 269 -53.60 -18.06 -34.17
N LEU A 270 -54.82 -18.08 -33.60
CA LEU A 270 -55.59 -19.25 -33.13
C LEU A 270 -55.80 -20.38 -34.17
N THR A 271 -55.97 -21.64 -33.71
CA THR A 271 -57.21 -22.47 -33.89
C THR A 271 -57.12 -23.91 -33.32
N SER A 272 -58.26 -24.34 -32.76
CA SER A 272 -58.83 -25.70 -32.56
C SER A 272 -58.21 -26.75 -31.60
N LEU A 273 -59.02 -27.11 -30.58
CA LEU A 273 -59.18 -28.43 -29.91
C LEU A 273 -60.13 -29.35 -30.73
N PRO A 274 -60.40 -30.65 -30.42
CA PRO A 274 -59.88 -31.67 -29.46
C PRO A 274 -59.60 -33.04 -30.21
N PRO A 275 -59.62 -34.30 -29.65
CA PRO A 275 -59.77 -34.77 -28.26
C PRO A 275 -58.78 -35.85 -27.76
N SER A 276 -58.93 -36.12 -26.47
CA SER A 276 -58.36 -37.15 -25.59
C SER A 276 -57.93 -38.49 -26.22
N ILE A 277 -56.67 -38.87 -26.01
CA ILE A 277 -56.21 -40.26 -26.06
C ILE A 277 -55.23 -40.49 -24.89
N THR A 278 -55.59 -41.42 -24.01
CA THR A 278 -54.72 -42.05 -23.01
C THR A 278 -53.72 -42.98 -23.69
N ARG A 279 -52.43 -42.85 -23.38
CA ARG A 279 -51.48 -43.98 -23.42
C ARG A 279 -50.16 -43.70 -22.71
N GLU A 280 -49.76 -44.68 -21.92
CA GLU A 280 -48.42 -44.93 -21.37
C GLU A 280 -47.35 -44.88 -22.46
N ALA A 281 -46.17 -44.34 -22.13
CA ALA A 281 -44.88 -45.02 -22.26
C ALA A 281 -43.71 -44.04 -22.03
N ASP A 282 -42.79 -44.48 -21.18
CA ASP A 282 -41.33 -44.27 -21.22
C ASP A 282 -40.78 -43.04 -21.96
N SER A 283 -40.27 -42.09 -21.18
CA SER A 283 -39.23 -41.18 -21.65
C SER A 283 -38.11 -41.13 -20.61
N LYS A 284 -37.02 -41.81 -20.94
CA LYS A 284 -35.71 -41.68 -20.29
C LYS A 284 -35.29 -40.21 -20.27
N THR A 285 -35.35 -39.60 -19.10
CA THR A 285 -34.70 -38.33 -18.83
C THR A 285 -33.19 -38.56 -18.76
N SER A 286 -32.47 -38.18 -19.81
CA SER A 286 -31.03 -37.98 -19.74
C SER A 286 -30.76 -36.77 -18.85
N ILE A 287 -30.36 -37.05 -17.62
CA ILE A 287 -29.77 -36.06 -16.72
C ILE A 287 -28.41 -35.69 -17.31
N VAL A 288 -28.32 -34.50 -17.89
CA VAL A 288 -27.03 -33.84 -18.09
C VAL A 288 -26.55 -33.46 -16.70
N GLN A 289 -25.59 -34.21 -16.17
CA GLN A 289 -24.84 -33.76 -14.99
C GLN A 289 -24.08 -32.51 -15.40
N ILE A 290 -24.58 -31.36 -14.96
CA ILE A 290 -23.78 -30.15 -14.89
C ILE A 290 -22.79 -30.43 -13.78
N THR A 291 -21.57 -30.78 -14.16
CA THR A 291 -20.43 -30.82 -13.25
C THR A 291 -20.25 -29.41 -12.75
N GLU A 292 -20.68 -29.19 -11.52
CA GLU A 292 -20.35 -28.05 -10.69
C GLU A 292 -18.82 -27.95 -10.71
N ILE A 293 -18.30 -26.94 -11.43
CA ILE A 293 -16.90 -26.59 -11.36
C ILE A 293 -16.74 -26.03 -9.96
N ALA A 294 -16.33 -26.90 -9.03
CA ALA A 294 -15.95 -26.51 -7.70
C ALA A 294 -14.88 -25.44 -7.87
N ASP A 295 -15.28 -24.20 -7.62
CA ASP A 295 -14.40 -23.07 -7.43
C ASP A 295 -13.52 -23.46 -6.25
N SER A 296 -12.33 -23.95 -6.56
CA SER A 296 -11.32 -24.28 -5.57
C SER A 296 -10.84 -22.95 -5.02
N THR A 297 -11.60 -22.41 -4.07
CA THR A 297 -11.10 -21.51 -3.05
C THR A 297 -10.00 -22.28 -2.33
N SER A 298 -8.81 -22.19 -2.92
CA SER A 298 -7.54 -22.54 -2.33
C SER A 298 -7.54 -21.94 -0.94
N GLU A 299 -7.77 -22.77 0.09
CA GLU A 299 -7.40 -22.44 1.46
C GLU A 299 -6.01 -21.82 1.36
N ALA A 300 -5.90 -20.53 1.65
CA ALA A 300 -4.63 -19.83 1.56
C ALA A 300 -3.66 -20.60 2.46
N ALA A 301 -2.70 -21.29 1.84
CA ALA A 301 -1.71 -22.08 2.55
C ALA A 301 -1.12 -21.18 3.62
N ASN A 302 -1.02 -21.67 4.85
CA ASN A 302 -0.50 -20.89 5.97
C ASN A 302 0.84 -20.29 5.52
N PRO A 303 0.98 -18.94 5.47
CA PRO A 303 2.14 -18.31 4.85
C PRO A 303 3.46 -18.72 5.52
N PHE A 304 3.40 -19.16 6.77
CA PHE A 304 4.55 -19.64 7.54
C PHE A 304 4.90 -21.11 7.29
N GLU A 305 4.00 -21.92 6.74
CA GLU A 305 4.25 -23.33 6.47
C GLU A 305 5.37 -23.51 5.43
N LEU A 306 5.36 -22.67 4.37
CA LEU A 306 6.43 -22.67 3.39
C LEU A 306 7.77 -22.31 4.05
N MET A 307 7.80 -21.24 4.85
CA MET A 307 9.03 -20.80 5.53
C MET A 307 9.64 -21.88 6.45
N GLN A 308 8.81 -22.62 7.18
CA GLN A 308 9.27 -23.67 8.11
C GLN A 308 9.68 -24.95 7.38
N SER A 309 9.01 -25.28 6.28
CA SER A 309 9.26 -26.51 5.53
C SER A 309 10.41 -26.37 4.54
N GLU A 310 10.70 -25.16 4.06
CA GLU A 310 11.71 -24.88 3.04
C GLU A 310 13.15 -24.79 3.61
N GLY A 311 14.14 -24.89 2.72
CA GLY A 311 15.54 -24.75 3.11
C GLY A 311 16.49 -24.94 1.93
N PHE A 312 17.79 -24.85 2.22
CA PHE A 312 18.87 -24.95 1.26
C PHE A 312 19.71 -26.21 1.51
N GLY A 313 19.14 -27.37 1.20
CA GLY A 313 19.69 -28.66 1.62
C GLY A 313 19.52 -28.87 3.12
N GLU A 314 20.62 -29.04 3.86
CA GLU A 314 20.59 -29.17 5.32
C GLU A 314 20.46 -27.82 6.04
N LEU A 315 20.76 -26.71 5.36
CA LEU A 315 20.69 -25.36 5.90
C LEU A 315 19.24 -24.86 5.92
N LYS A 316 18.70 -24.56 7.10
CA LYS A 316 17.33 -24.09 7.31
C LYS A 316 17.24 -23.16 8.52
N LEU A 317 16.07 -22.56 8.72
CA LEU A 317 15.78 -21.75 9.91
C LEU A 317 15.88 -22.60 11.19
N ASP A 318 16.02 -21.93 12.32
CA ASP A 318 16.11 -22.51 13.68
C ASP A 318 17.30 -23.44 13.95
N LEU A 319 18.23 -23.59 12.99
CA LEU A 319 19.47 -24.31 13.24
C LEU A 319 20.31 -23.58 14.29
N THR A 320 20.83 -24.33 15.24
CA THR A 320 21.73 -23.76 16.25
C THR A 320 23.07 -23.38 15.64
N ALA A 321 23.76 -22.42 16.27
CA ALA A 321 25.15 -22.06 15.95
C ALA A 321 26.07 -23.27 15.72
N SER A 322 26.00 -24.31 16.56
CA SER A 322 26.83 -25.50 16.41
C SER A 322 26.52 -26.30 15.15
N GLN A 323 25.24 -26.45 14.81
CA GLN A 323 24.82 -27.14 13.57
C GLN A 323 25.23 -26.35 12.33
N VAL A 324 25.11 -25.03 12.37
CA VAL A 324 25.59 -24.16 11.28
C VAL A 324 27.09 -24.34 11.06
N LEU A 325 27.89 -24.38 12.14
CA LEU A 325 29.33 -24.59 12.04
C LEU A 325 29.71 -25.99 11.50
N GLU A 326 28.89 -27.00 11.76
CA GLU A 326 29.07 -28.35 11.22
C GLU A 326 28.78 -28.38 9.70
N ILE A 327 27.74 -27.66 9.26
CA ILE A 327 27.30 -27.63 7.85
C ILE A 327 28.20 -26.72 7.00
N LEU A 328 28.46 -25.49 7.46
CA LEU A 328 29.11 -24.44 6.67
C LEU A 328 30.58 -24.18 7.06
N GLY A 329 31.04 -24.71 8.18
CA GLY A 329 32.33 -24.37 8.77
C GLY A 329 32.32 -23.06 9.54
N ILE A 330 33.50 -22.49 9.79
CA ILE A 330 33.64 -21.23 10.52
C ILE A 330 33.37 -20.06 9.56
N PRO A 331 32.48 -19.11 9.90
CA PRO A 331 32.26 -17.93 9.07
C PRO A 331 33.51 -17.06 9.00
N GLU A 332 33.76 -16.48 7.83
CA GLU A 332 34.90 -15.58 7.60
C GLU A 332 34.80 -14.32 8.47
N THR A 333 33.59 -13.77 8.59
CA THR A 333 33.33 -12.61 9.46
C THR A 333 31.97 -12.74 10.16
N LYS A 334 31.88 -12.15 11.35
CA LYS A 334 30.63 -11.95 12.09
C LYS A 334 30.43 -10.45 12.33
N GLY A 335 29.19 -9.98 12.18
CA GLY A 335 28.79 -8.61 12.48
C GLY A 335 28.78 -8.31 13.98
N GLU A 336 28.39 -7.08 14.31
CA GLU A 336 28.10 -6.70 15.69
C GLU A 336 26.80 -7.35 16.17
N ILE A 337 26.70 -7.61 17.47
CA ILE A 337 25.45 -8.07 18.08
C ILE A 337 24.60 -6.83 18.35
N VAL A 338 23.43 -6.75 17.71
CA VAL A 338 22.51 -5.61 17.84
C VAL A 338 21.16 -6.12 18.31
N ARG A 339 20.58 -5.48 19.32
CA ARG A 339 19.20 -5.78 19.73
C ARG A 339 18.24 -5.13 18.75
N TRP A 340 17.40 -5.92 18.09
CA TRP A 340 16.39 -5.40 17.19
C TRP A 340 15.16 -5.00 17.98
N GLY A 341 14.55 -3.88 17.57
CA GLY A 341 13.41 -3.29 18.27
C GLY A 341 12.09 -4.00 17.97
N ALA A 342 11.98 -4.63 16.80
CA ALA A 342 10.76 -5.28 16.33
C ALA A 342 10.44 -6.53 17.16
N ASP A 343 11.36 -7.47 17.23
CA ASP A 343 11.19 -8.74 17.96
C ASP A 343 11.81 -8.75 19.37
N GLY A 344 12.64 -7.74 19.68
CA GLY A 344 13.33 -7.62 20.96
C GLY A 344 14.53 -8.57 21.13
N LEU A 345 14.91 -9.32 20.10
CA LEU A 345 16.02 -10.28 20.11
C LEU A 345 17.36 -9.62 19.77
N TYR A 346 18.45 -10.32 20.03
CA TYR A 346 19.81 -9.93 19.68
C TYR A 346 20.25 -10.63 18.40
N HIS A 347 20.49 -9.85 17.35
CA HIS A 347 20.85 -10.34 16.03
C HIS A 347 22.34 -10.15 15.76
N GLN A 348 22.91 -11.06 14.99
CA GLN A 348 24.25 -10.97 14.46
C GLN A 348 24.33 -11.61 13.08
N ASP A 349 24.84 -10.86 12.11
CA ASP A 349 25.09 -11.43 10.78
C ASP A 349 26.36 -12.29 10.78
N TRP A 350 26.30 -13.45 10.15
CA TRP A 350 27.44 -14.32 9.89
C TRP A 350 27.62 -14.43 8.38
N TYR A 351 28.81 -14.09 7.90
CA TYR A 351 29.10 -13.99 6.47
C TYR A 351 29.98 -15.15 6.01
N TYR A 352 29.54 -15.82 4.93
CA TYR A 352 30.28 -16.85 4.21
C TYR A 352 30.45 -16.45 2.73
N PRO A 353 31.23 -15.40 2.43
CA PRO A 353 31.33 -14.84 1.08
C PRO A 353 31.85 -15.83 0.04
N GLN A 354 32.73 -16.77 0.39
CA GLN A 354 33.21 -17.79 -0.55
C GLN A 354 32.11 -18.78 -0.96
N GLN A 355 31.07 -18.90 -0.14
CA GLN A 355 29.90 -19.75 -0.37
C GLN A 355 28.68 -18.95 -0.84
N GLY A 356 28.76 -17.61 -0.88
CA GLY A 356 27.64 -16.74 -1.24
C GLY A 356 26.48 -16.80 -0.25
N ILE A 357 26.75 -16.98 1.05
CA ILE A 357 25.73 -17.11 2.10
C ILE A 357 25.92 -16.02 3.16
N THR A 358 24.82 -15.40 3.56
CA THR A 358 24.73 -14.60 4.78
C THR A 358 23.63 -15.17 5.66
N LEU A 359 23.92 -15.39 6.93
CA LEU A 359 22.95 -15.81 7.93
C LEU A 359 22.73 -14.68 8.92
N ASN A 360 21.49 -14.38 9.24
CA ASN A 360 21.18 -13.59 10.42
C ASN A 360 20.91 -14.56 11.57
N MET A 361 21.66 -14.41 12.66
CA MET A 361 21.58 -15.29 13.83
C MET A 361 20.95 -14.53 15.00
N ALA A 362 19.88 -15.05 15.61
CA ALA A 362 19.15 -14.39 16.69
C ALA A 362 19.25 -15.14 18.03
N SER A 363 19.21 -14.41 19.15
CA SER A 363 19.10 -14.95 20.51
C SER A 363 18.37 -14.01 21.47
N GLU A 364 17.75 -14.55 22.52
CA GLU A 364 17.05 -13.75 23.55
C GLU A 364 18.00 -12.87 24.37
N THR A 365 19.24 -13.30 24.52
CA THR A 365 20.28 -12.67 25.33
C THR A 365 21.55 -12.48 24.49
N PRO A 366 22.36 -11.43 24.76
CA PRO A 366 23.54 -11.17 23.95
C PRO A 366 24.62 -12.24 24.21
N GLY A 367 25.02 -12.94 23.14
CA GLY A 367 26.12 -13.92 23.17
C GLY A 367 25.77 -15.33 23.63
N GLU A 368 24.48 -15.66 23.79
CA GLU A 368 24.04 -17.02 24.10
C GLU A 368 23.80 -17.88 22.85
N ARG A 369 22.97 -18.93 22.98
CA ARG A 369 22.68 -19.90 21.93
C ARG A 369 21.87 -19.25 20.82
N GLN A 370 22.55 -18.80 19.79
CA GLN A 370 21.91 -18.26 18.61
C GLN A 370 21.35 -19.35 17.70
N THR A 371 20.23 -19.06 17.06
CA THR A 371 19.63 -19.85 15.98
C THR A 371 19.55 -19.05 14.68
N VAL A 372 19.46 -19.73 13.54
CA VAL A 372 19.28 -19.09 12.24
C VAL A 372 17.90 -18.45 12.17
N PHE A 373 17.87 -17.14 11.97
CA PHE A 373 16.66 -16.33 11.87
C PHE A 373 16.23 -16.11 10.42
N ASN A 374 17.19 -15.77 9.56
CA ASN A 374 16.99 -15.73 8.12
C ASN A 374 18.26 -16.15 7.37
N ILE A 375 18.07 -16.53 6.10
CA ILE A 375 19.15 -16.98 5.21
C ILE A 375 19.07 -16.18 3.92
N THR A 376 20.19 -15.59 3.51
CA THR A 376 20.34 -14.93 2.21
C THR A 376 21.39 -15.67 1.37
N LEU A 377 21.01 -16.08 0.17
CA LEU A 377 21.91 -16.61 -0.86
C LEU A 377 22.16 -15.56 -1.94
N THR A 378 23.40 -15.47 -2.39
CA THR A 378 23.83 -14.69 -3.57
C THR A 378 24.91 -15.48 -4.32
N SER A 379 25.36 -15.01 -5.48
CA SER A 379 26.54 -15.58 -6.14
C SER A 379 27.77 -15.48 -5.22
N PRO A 380 28.60 -16.53 -5.06
CA PRO A 380 28.68 -17.75 -5.89
C PRO A 380 27.97 -18.99 -5.32
N SER A 381 26.92 -18.83 -4.51
CA SER A 381 26.23 -19.96 -3.89
C SER A 381 25.77 -21.01 -4.89
N THR A 382 26.03 -22.28 -4.55
CA THR A 382 25.60 -23.45 -5.32
C THR A 382 24.42 -24.18 -4.69
N LEU A 383 23.98 -23.71 -3.52
CA LEU A 383 22.84 -24.27 -2.81
C LEU A 383 21.55 -24.04 -3.60
N LYS A 384 20.59 -24.93 -3.39
CA LYS A 384 19.29 -24.91 -4.05
C LYS A 384 18.18 -24.95 -2.99
N THR A 385 17.04 -24.34 -3.28
CA THR A 385 15.81 -24.61 -2.54
C THR A 385 15.42 -26.09 -2.65
N GLN A 386 14.48 -26.57 -1.83
CA GLN A 386 14.00 -27.95 -1.92
C GLN A 386 13.33 -28.25 -3.26
N ARG A 387 12.81 -27.20 -3.93
CA ARG A 387 12.24 -27.30 -5.28
C ARG A 387 13.27 -27.13 -6.40
N GLY A 388 14.55 -27.04 -6.05
CA GLY A 388 15.66 -27.08 -6.99
C GLY A 388 16.05 -25.74 -7.60
N ILE A 389 15.49 -24.63 -7.12
CA ILE A 389 15.83 -23.27 -7.58
C ILE A 389 17.13 -22.79 -6.94
N ARG A 390 17.98 -22.11 -7.70
CA ARG A 390 19.25 -21.53 -7.25
C ARG A 390 19.53 -20.18 -7.90
N ILE A 391 20.60 -19.53 -7.43
CA ILE A 391 21.18 -18.37 -8.08
C ILE A 391 21.50 -18.69 -9.55
N GLY A 392 21.04 -17.83 -10.45
CA GLY A 392 21.21 -17.93 -11.90
C GLY A 392 20.05 -18.58 -12.66
N ASP A 393 19.09 -19.21 -11.97
CA ASP A 393 17.89 -19.74 -12.62
C ASP A 393 16.96 -18.60 -13.07
N SER A 394 16.07 -18.87 -14.02
CA SER A 394 15.19 -17.87 -14.64
C SER A 394 13.92 -17.59 -13.83
N TYR A 395 13.31 -16.42 -14.02
CA TYR A 395 11.99 -16.08 -13.45
C TYR A 395 10.92 -17.15 -13.76
N THR A 396 10.91 -17.70 -14.98
CA THR A 396 9.94 -18.73 -15.37
C THR A 396 10.12 -20.04 -14.59
N GLU A 397 11.36 -20.42 -14.28
CA GLU A 397 11.63 -21.60 -13.45
C GLU A 397 11.14 -21.40 -12.01
N VAL A 398 11.36 -20.21 -11.43
CA VAL A 398 10.85 -19.85 -10.10
C VAL A 398 9.33 -19.90 -10.06
N MET A 399 8.67 -19.19 -10.99
CA MET A 399 7.21 -19.16 -11.09
C MET A 399 6.65 -20.58 -11.25
N GLN A 400 7.26 -21.42 -12.09
CA GLN A 400 6.79 -22.79 -12.29
C GLN A 400 6.93 -23.65 -11.02
N ALA A 401 7.96 -23.41 -10.21
CA ALA A 401 8.22 -24.15 -8.97
C ALA A 401 7.34 -23.71 -7.79
N TYR A 402 6.92 -22.43 -7.75
CA TYR A 402 6.26 -21.81 -6.58
C TYR A 402 4.94 -21.08 -6.89
N LYS A 403 4.36 -21.29 -8.08
CA LYS A 403 3.10 -20.62 -8.51
C LYS A 403 1.92 -20.77 -7.55
N ASP A 404 1.86 -21.87 -6.79
CA ASP A 404 0.72 -22.18 -5.93
C ASP A 404 0.84 -21.42 -4.59
N GLU A 405 2.03 -20.90 -4.28
CA GLU A 405 2.35 -20.09 -3.10
C GLU A 405 2.68 -18.63 -3.46
N GLU A 406 2.50 -18.22 -4.71
CA GLU A 406 2.83 -16.86 -5.15
C GLU A 406 1.94 -15.82 -4.45
N ASP A 407 2.57 -14.89 -3.74
CA ASP A 407 1.95 -13.63 -3.37
C ASP A 407 1.92 -12.72 -4.59
N ARG A 408 0.82 -12.80 -5.35
CA ARG A 408 0.63 -12.05 -6.59
C ARG A 408 0.54 -10.54 -6.38
N GLU A 409 0.18 -10.10 -5.18
CA GLU A 409 0.06 -8.66 -4.89
C GLU A 409 1.42 -8.04 -4.61
N MET A 410 2.33 -8.81 -4.01
CA MET A 410 3.65 -8.33 -3.62
C MET A 410 4.75 -8.71 -4.64
N SER A 411 4.50 -9.68 -5.53
CA SER A 411 5.44 -10.06 -6.59
C SER A 411 5.44 -9.05 -7.73
N ILE A 412 6.63 -8.60 -8.15
CA ILE A 412 6.80 -7.70 -9.29
C ILE A 412 7.45 -8.50 -10.43
N PRO A 413 6.73 -8.81 -11.53
CA PRO A 413 7.26 -9.64 -12.61
C PRO A 413 8.65 -9.22 -13.08
N TYR A 414 9.58 -10.18 -13.12
CA TYR A 414 10.99 -10.01 -13.51
C TYR A 414 11.86 -9.14 -12.59
N GLU A 415 11.32 -8.62 -11.48
CA GLU A 415 12.07 -7.88 -10.45
C GLU A 415 12.10 -8.66 -9.14
N SER A 416 10.95 -9.16 -8.69
CA SER A 416 10.81 -9.97 -7.48
C SER A 416 9.72 -11.05 -7.63
N PHE A 417 9.87 -12.14 -6.87
CA PHE A 417 8.84 -13.17 -6.72
C PHE A 417 8.80 -13.59 -5.27
N ILE A 418 7.61 -13.55 -4.67
CA ILE A 418 7.41 -13.89 -3.26
C ILE A 418 6.58 -15.16 -3.21
N ALA A 419 7.17 -16.23 -2.68
CA ALA A 419 6.45 -17.44 -2.34
C ALA A 419 6.16 -17.43 -0.83
N GLY A 420 4.89 -17.49 -0.43
CA GLY A 420 4.46 -17.25 0.95
C GLY A 420 4.05 -15.79 1.15
N SER A 421 4.72 -15.08 2.06
CA SER A 421 4.48 -13.65 2.31
C SER A 421 5.78 -12.91 2.62
N ILE A 422 5.75 -11.57 2.59
CA ILE A 422 6.89 -10.75 3.04
C ILE A 422 7.21 -10.90 4.54
N TYR A 423 6.24 -11.37 5.33
CA TYR A 423 6.37 -11.63 6.77
C TYR A 423 6.88 -13.04 7.07
N GLY A 424 6.99 -13.89 6.05
CA GLY A 424 7.45 -15.25 6.19
C GLY A 424 7.32 -15.98 4.87
N GLY A 425 8.46 -16.34 4.28
CA GLY A 425 8.48 -17.03 2.99
C GLY A 425 9.84 -17.02 2.30
N LEU A 426 9.80 -17.27 1.00
CA LEU A 426 10.92 -17.13 0.09
C LEU A 426 10.74 -15.86 -0.74
N ILE A 427 11.79 -15.06 -0.83
CA ILE A 427 11.84 -13.90 -1.72
C ILE A 427 12.97 -14.12 -2.72
N PHE A 428 12.61 -14.17 -3.99
CA PHE A 428 13.56 -14.21 -5.10
C PHE A 428 13.69 -12.80 -5.66
N SER A 429 14.92 -12.30 -5.72
CA SER A 429 15.22 -11.08 -6.47
C SER A 429 15.84 -11.43 -7.81
N PHE A 430 15.49 -10.65 -8.83
CA PHE A 430 15.95 -10.86 -10.18
C PHE A 430 16.76 -9.68 -10.70
N GLN A 431 17.76 -9.98 -11.51
CA GLN A 431 18.47 -9.01 -12.32
C GLN A 431 18.58 -9.61 -13.72
N ASP A 432 18.21 -8.86 -14.75
CA ASP A 432 18.18 -9.37 -16.14
C ASP A 432 17.40 -10.70 -16.27
N SER A 433 16.28 -10.80 -15.52
CA SER A 433 15.38 -11.98 -15.46
C SER A 433 16.00 -13.28 -14.93
N ILE A 434 17.19 -13.20 -14.31
CA ILE A 434 17.83 -14.31 -13.60
C ILE A 434 17.85 -14.05 -12.10
N VAL A 435 17.67 -15.10 -11.29
CA VAL A 435 17.74 -15.02 -9.84
C VAL A 435 19.15 -14.58 -9.43
N ASN A 436 19.26 -13.41 -8.79
CA ASN A 436 20.54 -12.92 -8.27
C ASN A 436 20.63 -13.02 -6.74
N GLN A 437 19.49 -13.16 -6.06
CA GLN A 437 19.39 -13.35 -4.61
C GLN A 437 18.18 -14.22 -4.27
N ILE A 438 18.34 -15.07 -3.25
CA ILE A 438 17.24 -15.81 -2.61
C ILE A 438 17.29 -15.50 -1.12
N PHE A 439 16.18 -15.08 -0.55
CA PHE A 439 16.00 -14.84 0.88
C PHE A 439 14.97 -15.81 1.44
N LEU A 440 15.25 -16.42 2.60
CA LEU A 440 14.33 -17.27 3.36
C LEU A 440 14.22 -16.70 4.78
N GLY A 441 13.01 -16.30 5.18
CA GLY A 441 12.72 -15.72 6.50
C GLY A 441 11.60 -14.68 6.46
N ALA A 442 11.54 -13.84 7.50
CA ALA A 442 10.70 -12.63 7.54
C ALA A 442 11.51 -11.41 7.06
N ALA A 443 11.08 -10.76 5.98
CA ALA A 443 11.78 -9.62 5.38
C ALA A 443 11.23 -8.26 5.85
N ALA A 444 10.00 -8.25 6.33
CA ALA A 444 9.38 -7.10 6.97
C ALA A 444 8.99 -7.48 8.39
N GLU A 445 9.57 -6.79 9.37
CA GLU A 445 9.26 -6.92 10.80
C GLU A 445 8.79 -5.59 11.38
#